data_AF-A0A328T2S9-F1
#
_entry.id   AF-A0A328T2S9-F1
#
_cell.length_a   1.000
_cell.length_b   1.000
_cell.length_c   1.000
_cell.angle_alpha   90.00
_cell.angle_beta   90.00
_cell.angle_gamma   90.00
#
_symmetry.space_group_name_H-M   'P 1'
#
loop_
_entity.id
_entity.type
_entity.pdbx_description
1 polymer ?
#
loop_
_entity_poly.entity_id
_entity_poly.type
_entity_poly.pdbx_seq_one_letter_code
_entity_poly.pdbx_strand_id
1 'polypeptide(L)'
;MAADFFFANPTFTIQPLKPVAVFKWRHIGDPEVQYAIAVEEQYLNFHLYMLNNLRHTKAGQLAQPPYVAELGLSVRAGAVKAAVLVAASILEAALRALAEARGYPLNADQRRRTFGNVIRAWEQDGAPRAEVAAIWPDVRAVHEVRNFVHLHKAARDSDAEWGKVLQSEQALLQGALNAIEHVAQIGA
;
A
#
# COMPACT_ATOMS: atom_id res chain seq x y z
N MET A 1 -7.61 -17.14 -26.42
CA MET A 1 -7.59 -15.92 -27.25
C MET A 1 -6.67 -14.91 -26.59
N ALA A 2 -5.78 -14.27 -27.34
CA ALA A 2 -4.85 -13.27 -26.83
C ALA A 2 -5.53 -11.89 -26.68
N ALA A 3 -5.03 -11.09 -25.73
CA ALA A 3 -5.37 -9.69 -25.54
C ALA A 3 -4.07 -8.93 -25.28
N ASP A 4 -3.90 -7.78 -25.93
CA ASP A 4 -2.77 -6.87 -25.74
C ASP A 4 -3.04 -5.92 -24.57
N PHE A 5 -2.01 -5.69 -23.76
CA PHE A 5 -2.01 -4.68 -22.69
C PHE A 5 -1.25 -3.44 -23.15
N PHE A 6 -1.79 -2.27 -22.87
CA PHE A 6 -1.15 -0.99 -23.18
C PHE A 6 -1.46 0.04 -22.09
N PHE A 7 -0.57 1.01 -21.91
CA PHE A 7 -0.85 2.14 -21.04
C PHE A 7 -1.53 3.26 -21.82
N ALA A 8 -2.64 3.77 -21.29
CA ALA A 8 -3.34 4.92 -21.86
C ALA A 8 -2.44 6.16 -21.90
N ASN A 9 -1.63 6.35 -20.86
CA ASN A 9 -0.49 7.26 -20.87
C ASN A 9 0.78 6.41 -20.99
N PRO A 10 1.65 6.60 -21.99
CA PRO A 10 2.80 5.72 -22.17
C PRO A 10 3.98 6.03 -21.24
N THR A 11 3.93 7.17 -20.52
CA THR A 11 5.06 7.68 -19.73
C THR A 11 4.68 7.88 -18.27
N PHE A 12 5.41 7.19 -17.38
CA PHE A 12 5.35 7.42 -15.94
C PHE A 12 6.49 8.35 -15.51
N THR A 13 6.15 9.46 -14.84
CA THR A 13 7.14 10.36 -14.26
C THR A 13 7.60 9.83 -12.91
N ILE A 14 8.87 9.44 -12.84
CA ILE A 14 9.50 9.00 -11.60
C ILE A 14 9.75 10.23 -10.72
N GLN A 15 9.17 10.26 -9.53
CA GLN A 15 9.42 11.35 -8.58
C GLN A 15 10.86 11.29 -8.05
N PRO A 16 11.56 12.41 -7.84
CA PRO A 16 12.91 12.36 -7.30
C PRO A 16 12.94 11.82 -5.86
N LEU A 17 13.83 10.87 -5.56
CA LEU A 17 13.94 10.21 -4.25
C LEU A 17 14.31 11.18 -3.12
N LYS A 18 15.32 12.02 -3.37
CA LYS A 18 15.91 12.88 -2.35
C LYS A 18 14.89 13.85 -1.72
N PRO A 19 14.04 14.56 -2.49
CA PRO A 19 12.95 15.36 -1.93
C PRO A 19 11.96 14.56 -1.08
N VAL A 20 11.55 13.35 -1.52
CA VAL A 20 10.62 12.51 -0.75
C VAL A 20 11.25 12.09 0.58
N ALA A 21 12.48 11.56 0.55
CA ALA A 21 13.20 11.15 1.75
C ALA A 21 13.43 12.32 2.73
N VAL A 22 13.90 13.47 2.22
CA VAL A 22 14.36 14.59 3.05
C VAL A 22 13.22 15.48 3.53
N PHE A 23 12.15 15.67 2.76
CA PHE A 23 11.09 16.61 3.13
C PHE A 23 9.87 15.93 3.73
N LYS A 24 9.42 14.82 3.14
CA LYS A 24 8.25 14.08 3.64
C LYS A 24 8.59 13.27 4.87
N TRP A 25 9.72 12.56 4.85
CA TRP A 25 10.11 11.63 5.91
C TRP A 25 11.10 12.19 6.92
N ARG A 26 11.30 13.51 6.94
CA ARG A 26 12.28 14.19 7.80
C ARG A 26 12.19 13.81 9.28
N HIS A 27 10.99 13.51 9.77
CA HIS A 27 10.71 13.22 11.17
C HIS A 27 11.22 11.86 11.64
N ILE A 28 11.56 10.93 10.73
CA ILE A 28 12.12 9.62 11.09
C ILE A 28 13.53 9.72 11.68
N GLY A 29 14.29 10.76 11.33
CA GLY A 29 15.65 11.00 11.87
C GLY A 29 16.75 10.06 11.37
N ASP A 30 16.41 8.85 10.88
CA ASP A 30 17.33 7.90 10.25
C ASP A 30 17.33 8.06 8.70
N PRO A 31 18.44 8.55 8.10
CA PRO A 31 18.52 8.78 6.65
C PRO A 31 18.37 7.53 5.80
N GLU A 32 18.82 6.37 6.29
CA GLU A 32 18.73 5.10 5.55
C GLU A 32 17.28 4.63 5.48
N VAL A 33 16.55 4.74 6.59
CA VAL A 33 15.11 4.42 6.64
C VAL A 33 14.31 5.40 5.78
N GLN A 34 14.62 6.69 5.82
CA GLN A 34 14.01 7.71 4.96
C GLN A 34 14.18 7.40 3.47
N TYR A 35 15.40 7.04 3.07
CA TYR A 35 15.69 6.71 1.68
C TYR A 35 14.99 5.42 1.24
N ALA A 36 15.00 4.38 2.08
CA ALA A 36 14.31 3.14 1.80
C ALA A 36 12.79 3.35 1.62
N ILE A 37 12.16 4.14 2.49
CA ILE A 37 10.74 4.48 2.36
C ILE A 37 10.48 5.28 1.08
N ALA A 38 11.33 6.23 0.73
CA ALA A 38 11.18 7.01 -0.51
C ALA A 38 11.25 6.13 -1.77
N VAL A 39 12.10 5.09 -1.77
CA VAL A 39 12.17 4.09 -2.83
C VAL A 39 10.88 3.29 -2.92
N GLU A 40 10.37 2.80 -1.79
CA GLU A 40 9.09 2.09 -1.73
C GLU A 40 7.92 2.98 -2.20
N GLU A 41 7.92 4.27 -1.88
CA GLU A 41 6.91 5.20 -2.40
C GLU A 41 6.94 5.34 -3.93
N GLN A 42 8.11 5.32 -4.57
CA GLN A 42 8.19 5.29 -6.04
C GLN A 42 7.54 4.00 -6.59
N TYR A 43 7.82 2.86 -5.97
CA TYR A 43 7.20 1.59 -6.36
C TYR A 43 5.68 1.64 -6.17
N LEU A 44 5.19 2.20 -5.06
CA LEU A 44 3.76 2.38 -4.81
C LEU A 44 3.13 3.26 -5.89
N ASN A 45 3.73 4.41 -6.18
CA ASN A 45 3.26 5.33 -7.22
C ASN A 45 3.21 4.67 -8.60
N PHE A 46 4.18 3.82 -8.92
CA PHE A 46 4.16 3.05 -10.15
C PHE A 46 3.03 2.03 -10.20
N HIS A 47 2.75 1.32 -9.10
CA HIS A 47 1.62 0.37 -9.04
C HIS A 47 0.27 1.09 -9.17
N LEU A 48 0.10 2.25 -8.52
CA LEU A 48 -1.07 3.09 -8.67
C LEU A 48 -1.21 3.61 -10.11
N TYR A 49 -0.10 4.00 -10.73
CA TYR A 49 -0.07 4.38 -12.13
C TYR A 49 -0.53 3.23 -13.03
N MET A 50 -0.04 2.00 -12.81
CA MET A 50 -0.48 0.83 -13.56
C MET A 50 -1.98 0.58 -13.40
N LEU A 51 -2.49 0.63 -12.17
CA LEU A 51 -3.92 0.45 -11.89
C LEU A 51 -4.79 1.48 -12.64
N ASN A 52 -4.33 2.73 -12.71
CA ASN A 52 -5.07 3.82 -13.33
C ASN A 52 -4.93 3.88 -14.85
N ASN A 53 -3.82 3.41 -15.42
CA ASN A 53 -3.45 3.64 -16.82
C ASN A 53 -3.38 2.39 -17.68
N LEU A 54 -3.23 1.19 -17.10
CA LEU A 54 -3.17 -0.04 -17.88
C LEU A 54 -4.57 -0.39 -18.42
N ARG A 55 -4.63 -0.69 -19.71
CA ARG A 55 -5.82 -1.05 -20.47
C ARG A 55 -5.52 -2.32 -21.26
N HIS A 56 -6.57 -3.02 -21.67
CA HIS A 56 -6.42 -4.16 -22.56
C HIS A 56 -7.40 -4.12 -23.72
N THR A 57 -7.00 -4.70 -24.83
CA THR A 57 -7.88 -4.94 -25.99
C THR A 57 -8.91 -6.01 -25.67
N LYS A 58 -10.02 -6.03 -26.42
CA LYS A 58 -11.00 -7.13 -26.33
C LYS A 58 -10.35 -8.42 -26.82
N ALA A 59 -10.62 -9.54 -26.15
CA ALA A 59 -10.06 -10.84 -26.51
C ALA A 59 -10.29 -11.17 -28.00
N GLY A 60 -9.23 -11.49 -28.73
CA GLY A 60 -9.29 -11.80 -30.16
C GLY A 60 -9.24 -10.58 -31.10
N GLN A 61 -9.12 -9.36 -30.57
CA GLN A 61 -8.97 -8.12 -31.36
C GLN A 61 -7.60 -7.49 -31.10
N LEU A 62 -6.58 -8.01 -31.80
CA LEU A 62 -5.20 -7.51 -31.74
C LEU A 62 -5.03 -6.24 -32.60
N ALA A 63 -4.12 -5.36 -32.20
CA ALA A 63 -3.57 -4.25 -33.01
C ALA A 63 -4.53 -3.13 -33.48
N GLN A 64 -5.80 -3.11 -33.08
CA GLN A 64 -6.67 -1.93 -33.27
C GLN A 64 -7.18 -1.47 -31.90
N PRO A 65 -7.07 -0.17 -31.54
CA PRO A 65 -7.69 0.33 -30.33
C PRO A 65 -9.09 0.91 -30.63
N PRO A 66 -10.18 0.11 -30.58
CA PRO A 66 -11.51 0.70 -30.49
C PRO A 66 -12.25 0.40 -29.18
N TYR A 67 -11.65 -0.26 -28.17
CA TYR A 67 -12.32 -0.49 -26.89
C TYR A 67 -11.36 -0.48 -25.70
N VAL A 68 -11.64 0.39 -24.72
CA VAL A 68 -10.84 0.68 -23.52
C VAL A 68 -11.52 -0.01 -22.33
N ALA A 69 -11.30 -1.32 -22.16
CA ALA A 69 -11.79 -2.02 -20.97
C ALA A 69 -10.80 -1.82 -19.81
N GLU A 70 -11.32 -1.64 -18.60
CA GLU A 70 -10.53 -1.70 -17.37
C GLU A 70 -9.97 -3.12 -17.16
N LEU A 71 -8.86 -3.23 -16.42
CA LEU A 71 -8.28 -4.53 -16.09
C LEU A 71 -9.30 -5.47 -15.44
N GLY A 72 -9.46 -6.67 -16.02
CA GLY A 72 -10.15 -7.79 -15.37
C GLY A 72 -9.51 -8.17 -14.03
N LEU A 73 -10.30 -8.85 -13.17
CA LEU A 73 -9.94 -9.16 -11.77
C LEU A 73 -8.54 -9.77 -11.59
N SER A 74 -8.06 -10.63 -12.48
CA SER A 74 -6.78 -11.34 -12.27
C SER A 74 -5.55 -10.42 -12.33
N VAL A 75 -5.46 -9.55 -13.33
CA VAL A 75 -4.32 -8.63 -13.50
C VAL A 75 -4.44 -7.46 -12.52
N ARG A 76 -5.66 -6.94 -12.31
CA ARG A 76 -5.92 -5.89 -11.33
C ARG A 76 -5.58 -6.36 -9.91
N ALA A 77 -6.05 -7.54 -9.50
CA ALA A 77 -5.78 -8.07 -8.17
C ALA A 77 -4.28 -8.25 -7.91
N GLY A 78 -3.49 -8.60 -8.93
CA GLY A 78 -2.03 -8.65 -8.83
C GLY A 78 -1.43 -7.28 -8.50
N ALA A 79 -1.82 -6.24 -9.23
CA ALA A 79 -1.34 -4.88 -9.02
C ALA A 79 -1.84 -4.27 -7.70
N VAL A 80 -3.10 -4.51 -7.31
CA VAL A 80 -3.65 -4.11 -6.00
C VAL A 80 -2.89 -4.78 -4.87
N LYS A 81 -2.68 -6.10 -4.95
CA LYS A 81 -1.94 -6.85 -3.93
C LYS A 81 -0.51 -6.32 -3.76
N ALA A 82 0.18 -6.07 -4.88
CA ALA A 82 1.52 -5.51 -4.84
C ALA A 82 1.53 -4.10 -4.21
N ALA A 83 0.58 -3.23 -4.58
CA ALA A 83 0.43 -1.91 -3.98
C ALA A 83 0.20 -1.97 -2.46
N VAL A 84 -0.68 -2.87 -1.99
CA VAL A 84 -0.93 -3.05 -0.55
C VAL A 84 0.30 -3.58 0.18
N LEU A 85 1.07 -4.50 -0.41
CA LEU A 85 2.31 -4.99 0.18
C LEU A 85 3.35 -3.88 0.33
N VAL A 86 3.54 -3.06 -0.72
CA VAL A 86 4.45 -1.91 -0.68
C VAL A 86 4.00 -0.91 0.38
N ALA A 87 2.71 -0.58 0.43
CA ALA A 87 2.16 0.32 1.43
C ALA A 87 2.35 -0.21 2.87
N ALA A 88 2.16 -1.52 3.08
CA ALA A 88 2.41 -2.16 4.37
C ALA A 88 3.89 -2.07 4.79
N SER A 89 4.82 -2.23 3.86
CA SER A 89 6.26 -2.08 4.12
C SER A 89 6.64 -0.65 4.50
N ILE A 90 6.06 0.35 3.82
CA ILE A 90 6.25 1.77 4.16
C ILE A 90 5.75 2.05 5.58
N LEU A 91 4.51 1.64 5.89
CA LEU A 91 3.92 1.83 7.22
C LEU A 91 4.71 1.10 8.30
N GLU A 92 5.14 -0.14 8.05
CA GLU A 92 5.99 -0.91 8.98
C GLU A 92 7.29 -0.17 9.30
N ALA A 93 8.02 0.27 8.27
CA ALA A 93 9.30 0.95 8.44
C ALA A 93 9.14 2.27 9.20
N ALA A 94 8.17 3.09 8.80
CA ALA A 94 7.93 4.40 9.40
C ALA A 94 7.46 4.28 10.86
N LEU A 95 6.44 3.45 11.13
CA LEU A 95 5.93 3.24 12.48
C LEU A 95 6.97 2.60 13.39
N ARG A 96 7.82 1.73 12.87
CA ARG A 96 8.94 1.15 13.64
C ARG A 96 9.92 2.23 14.05
N ALA A 97 10.40 3.04 13.10
CA ALA A 97 11.40 4.05 13.39
C ALA A 97 10.87 5.12 14.37
N LEU A 98 9.61 5.53 14.20
CA LEU A 98 8.95 6.46 15.12
C LEU A 98 8.75 5.86 16.53
N ALA A 99 8.42 4.57 16.63
CA ALA A 99 8.32 3.87 17.90
C ALA A 99 9.69 3.75 18.59
N GLU A 100 10.77 3.51 17.83
CA GLU A 100 12.14 3.50 18.34
C GLU A 100 12.53 4.88 18.89
N ALA A 101 12.26 5.96 18.15
CA ALA A 101 12.53 7.33 18.59
C ALA A 101 11.77 7.73 19.87
N ARG A 102 10.54 7.22 20.03
CA ARG A 102 9.69 7.47 21.21
C ARG A 102 9.97 6.55 22.40
N GLY A 103 10.84 5.57 22.25
CA GLY A 103 11.10 4.56 23.28
C GLY A 103 9.91 3.65 23.57
N TYR A 104 9.03 3.43 22.59
CA TYR A 104 7.91 2.51 22.74
C TYR A 104 8.37 1.05 22.82
N PRO A 105 7.64 0.18 23.53
CA PRO A 105 8.06 -1.20 23.77
C PRO A 105 8.02 -2.01 22.48
N LEU A 106 9.18 -2.14 21.83
CA LEU A 106 9.41 -3.01 20.68
C LEU A 106 10.03 -4.33 21.11
N ASN A 107 9.96 -5.34 20.23
CA ASN A 107 10.66 -6.59 20.47
C ASN A 107 12.18 -6.36 20.57
N ALA A 108 12.81 -6.95 21.59
CA ALA A 108 14.26 -6.85 21.80
C ALA A 108 15.04 -7.44 20.61
N ASP A 109 14.56 -8.54 20.03
CA ASP A 109 15.11 -9.12 18.81
C ASP A 109 14.62 -8.34 17.58
N GLN A 110 15.56 -7.67 16.91
CA GLN A 110 15.29 -6.89 15.69
C GLN A 110 14.64 -7.73 14.59
N ARG A 111 14.96 -9.03 14.47
CA ARG A 111 14.38 -9.93 13.46
C ARG A 111 12.91 -10.23 13.72
N ARG A 112 12.46 -10.03 14.96
CA ARG A 112 11.07 -10.22 15.37
C ARG A 112 10.27 -8.93 15.36
N ARG A 113 10.84 -7.80 14.94
CA ARG A 113 10.12 -6.52 14.74
C ARG A 113 9.33 -6.53 13.42
N THR A 114 8.50 -7.55 13.23
CA THR A 114 7.56 -7.64 12.12
C THR A 114 6.44 -6.62 12.29
N PHE A 115 5.76 -6.26 11.20
CA PHE A 115 4.67 -5.27 11.25
C PHE A 115 3.62 -5.54 12.33
N GLY A 116 3.20 -6.79 12.53
CA GLY A 116 2.28 -7.13 13.61
C GLY A 116 2.83 -6.82 15.02
N ASN A 117 4.14 -6.99 15.24
CA ASN A 117 4.78 -6.64 16.50
C ASN A 117 5.05 -5.13 16.62
N VAL A 118 5.28 -4.44 15.50
CA VAL A 118 5.37 -2.97 15.46
C VAL A 118 4.02 -2.35 15.80
N ILE A 119 2.91 -2.85 15.22
CA ILE A 119 1.55 -2.40 15.53
C ILE A 119 1.27 -2.50 17.03
N ARG A 120 1.67 -3.60 17.69
CA ARG A 120 1.50 -3.74 19.15
C ARG A 120 2.21 -2.66 19.97
N ALA A 121 3.35 -2.14 19.50
CA ALA A 121 4.03 -1.03 20.19
C ALA A 121 3.21 0.27 20.15
N TRP A 122 2.33 0.40 19.16
CA TRP A 122 1.38 1.50 18.97
C TRP A 122 0.03 1.28 19.63
N GLU A 123 -0.13 0.17 20.36
CA GLU A 123 -1.25 -0.08 21.26
C GLU A 123 -0.83 0.24 22.71
N GLN A 124 -1.72 0.85 23.47
CA GLN A 124 -1.60 1.06 24.91
C GLN A 124 -2.93 0.68 25.56
N ASP A 125 -2.90 -0.25 26.51
CA ASP A 125 -4.10 -0.73 27.22
C ASP A 125 -5.22 -1.25 26.29
N GLY A 126 -4.84 -1.85 25.16
CA GLY A 126 -5.77 -2.39 24.16
C GLY A 126 -6.38 -1.34 23.22
N ALA A 127 -5.98 -0.07 23.34
CA ALA A 127 -6.39 1.02 22.47
C ALA A 127 -5.21 1.56 21.65
N PRO A 128 -5.44 2.11 20.43
CA PRO A 128 -4.39 2.81 19.72
C PRO A 128 -3.91 4.04 20.48
N ARG A 129 -2.60 4.30 20.44
CA ARG A 129 -2.06 5.57 20.90
C ARG A 129 -2.66 6.74 20.12
N ALA A 130 -2.76 7.89 20.77
CA ALA A 130 -3.44 9.06 20.22
C ALA A 130 -2.92 9.49 18.84
N GLU A 131 -1.62 9.34 18.58
CA GLU A 131 -1.02 9.77 17.30
C GLU A 131 -1.50 8.92 16.11
N VAL A 132 -1.90 7.68 16.34
CA VAL A 132 -2.33 6.76 15.28
C VAL A 132 -3.82 6.42 15.36
N ALA A 133 -4.54 6.90 16.37
CA ALA A 133 -5.93 6.57 16.62
C ALA A 133 -6.84 6.85 15.40
N ALA A 134 -6.61 7.97 14.70
CA ALA A 134 -7.39 8.36 13.53
C ALA A 134 -7.20 7.43 12.32
N ILE A 135 -6.00 6.86 12.16
CA ILE A 135 -5.65 5.97 11.04
C ILE A 135 -5.64 4.50 11.44
N TRP A 136 -6.01 4.19 12.68
CA TRP A 136 -5.92 2.84 13.20
C TRP A 136 -6.69 1.80 12.40
N PRO A 137 -7.94 2.07 11.96
CA PRO A 137 -8.67 1.15 11.10
C PRO A 137 -7.92 0.84 9.80
N ASP A 138 -7.29 1.84 9.18
CA ASP A 138 -6.57 1.71 7.92
C ASP A 138 -5.29 0.88 8.09
N VAL A 139 -4.50 1.16 9.14
CA VAL A 139 -3.29 0.40 9.47
C VAL A 139 -3.62 -1.08 9.71
N ARG A 140 -4.71 -1.35 10.44
CA ARG A 140 -5.18 -2.72 10.72
C ARG A 140 -5.66 -3.41 9.45
N ALA A 141 -6.42 -2.73 8.58
CA ALA A 141 -6.90 -3.28 7.32
C ALA A 141 -5.75 -3.66 6.39
N VAL A 142 -4.73 -2.80 6.26
CA VAL A 142 -3.52 -3.08 5.46
C VAL A 142 -2.73 -4.26 6.02
N HIS A 143 -2.54 -4.31 7.35
CA HIS A 143 -1.87 -5.43 8.01
C HIS A 143 -2.61 -6.76 7.82
N GLU A 144 -3.94 -6.73 7.91
CA GLU A 144 -4.76 -7.91 7.65
C GLU A 144 -4.61 -8.38 6.21
N VAL A 145 -4.75 -7.50 5.21
CA VAL A 145 -4.63 -7.88 3.79
C VAL A 145 -3.24 -8.38 3.42
N ARG A 146 -2.18 -7.83 4.02
CA ARG A 146 -0.82 -8.38 3.89
C ARG A 146 -0.76 -9.85 4.30
N ASN A 147 -1.44 -10.21 5.39
CA ASN A 147 -1.45 -11.56 5.94
C ASN A 147 -2.50 -12.46 5.26
N PHE A 148 -3.54 -11.88 4.65
CA PHE A 148 -4.57 -12.64 3.96
C PHE A 148 -4.22 -12.93 2.50
N VAL A 149 -3.91 -14.21 2.28
CA VAL A 149 -4.08 -14.90 1.00
C VAL A 149 -5.59 -14.92 0.69
N HIS A 150 -6.13 -13.84 0.13
CA HIS A 150 -7.57 -13.61 -0.09
C HIS A 150 -8.32 -14.68 -0.90
N LEU A 151 -7.67 -15.71 -1.42
CA LEU A 151 -8.31 -16.86 -2.06
C LEU A 151 -9.33 -17.54 -1.14
N HIS A 152 -9.06 -17.69 0.16
CA HIS A 152 -9.93 -18.49 1.03
C HIS A 152 -11.19 -17.76 1.52
N LYS A 153 -11.16 -16.42 1.56
CA LYS A 153 -12.30 -15.57 1.97
C LYS A 153 -13.14 -15.17 0.76
N ALA A 154 -12.50 -14.86 -0.38
CA ALA A 154 -13.20 -14.58 -1.64
C ALA A 154 -13.88 -15.83 -2.24
N ALA A 155 -13.32 -17.04 -2.04
CA ALA A 155 -13.94 -18.28 -2.51
C ALA A 155 -15.21 -18.69 -1.71
N ARG A 156 -15.50 -18.04 -0.58
CA ARG A 156 -16.66 -18.36 0.28
C ARG A 156 -17.84 -17.41 0.09
N ASP A 157 -17.68 -16.34 -0.67
CA ASP A 157 -18.69 -15.29 -0.80
C ASP A 157 -19.28 -15.30 -2.22
N SER A 158 -20.43 -15.96 -2.39
CA SER A 158 -21.15 -16.08 -3.66
C SER A 158 -21.78 -14.76 -4.13
N ASP A 159 -21.82 -13.73 -3.27
CA ASP A 159 -22.44 -12.43 -3.50
C ASP A 159 -21.41 -11.29 -3.76
N ALA A 160 -20.18 -11.64 -4.13
CA ALA A 160 -19.13 -10.70 -4.51
C ALA A 160 -19.44 -10.03 -5.88
N GLU A 161 -20.48 -9.20 -5.91
CA GLU A 161 -20.78 -8.34 -7.04
C GLU A 161 -19.57 -7.45 -7.36
N TRP A 162 -19.22 -7.39 -8.65
CA TRP A 162 -18.08 -6.66 -9.22
C TRP A 162 -17.85 -5.27 -8.61
N GLY A 163 -18.92 -4.50 -8.38
CA GLY A 163 -18.83 -3.17 -7.78
C GLY A 163 -18.34 -3.18 -6.33
N LYS A 164 -18.74 -4.18 -5.52
CA LYS A 164 -18.37 -4.28 -4.10
C LYS A 164 -16.89 -4.63 -3.92
N VAL A 165 -16.34 -5.49 -4.79
CA VAL A 165 -14.91 -5.85 -4.77
C VAL A 165 -14.05 -4.65 -5.12
N LEU A 166 -14.36 -3.95 -6.22
CA LEU A 166 -13.61 -2.77 -6.63
C LEU A 166 -13.68 -1.64 -5.61
N GLN A 167 -14.85 -1.40 -5.02
CA GLN A 167 -15.02 -0.43 -3.94
C GLN A 167 -14.19 -0.80 -2.70
N SER A 168 -14.14 -2.09 -2.34
CA SER A 168 -13.36 -2.56 -1.19
C SER A 168 -11.85 -2.42 -1.45
N GLU A 169 -11.38 -2.76 -2.65
CA GLU A 169 -9.98 -2.55 -3.06
C GLU A 169 -9.62 -1.06 -3.04
N GLN A 170 -10.49 -0.21 -3.57
CA GLN A 170 -10.27 1.24 -3.62
C GLN A 170 -10.25 1.84 -2.21
N ALA A 171 -11.18 1.43 -1.34
CA ALA A 171 -11.21 1.87 0.06
C ALA A 171 -9.94 1.44 0.80
N LEU A 172 -9.46 0.22 0.59
CA LEU A 172 -8.21 -0.27 1.17
C LEU A 172 -7.00 0.53 0.70
N LEU A 173 -6.87 0.77 -0.61
CA LEU A 173 -5.77 1.55 -1.17
C LEU A 173 -5.80 2.99 -0.67
N GLN A 174 -6.99 3.61 -0.64
CA GLN A 174 -7.12 4.98 -0.15
C GLN A 174 -6.81 5.07 1.35
N GLY A 175 -7.28 4.12 2.16
CA GLY A 175 -6.93 4.03 3.57
C GLY A 175 -5.42 3.88 3.78
N ALA A 176 -4.75 3.04 2.98
CA ALA A 176 -3.30 2.89 3.02
C ALA A 176 -2.56 4.20 2.71
N LEU A 177 -3.01 4.94 1.69
CA LEU A 177 -2.44 6.25 1.34
C LEU A 177 -2.67 7.28 2.44
N ASN A 178 -3.88 7.34 3.00
CA ASN A 178 -4.19 8.23 4.12
C ASN A 178 -3.31 7.92 5.33
N ALA A 179 -3.11 6.65 5.65
CA ALA A 179 -2.23 6.22 6.72
C ALA A 179 -0.77 6.63 6.47
N ILE A 180 -0.27 6.48 5.24
CA ILE A 180 1.10 6.90 4.87
C ILE A 180 1.27 8.41 5.08
N GLU A 181 0.34 9.21 4.56
CA GLU A 181 0.38 10.67 4.69
C GLU A 181 0.30 11.12 6.15
N HIS A 182 -0.54 10.47 6.94
CA HIS A 182 -0.66 10.76 8.36
C HIS A 182 0.62 10.40 9.12
N VAL A 183 1.18 9.20 8.89
CA VAL A 183 2.42 8.76 9.55
C VAL A 183 3.59 9.67 9.16
N ALA A 184 3.66 10.15 7.93
CA ALA A 184 4.68 11.11 7.49
C ALA A 184 4.62 12.45 8.27
N GLN A 185 3.46 12.79 8.84
CA GLN A 185 3.25 14.01 9.62
C GLN A 185 3.43 13.83 11.12
N ILE A 186 3.58 12.59 11.61
CA ILE A 186 3.85 12.32 13.02
C ILE A 186 5.24 12.88 13.35
N GLY A 187 5.29 13.95 14.15
CA GLY A 187 6.54 14.53 14.63
C GLY A 187 7.33 13.54 15.49
N ALA A 188 8.66 13.68 15.52
CA ALA A 188 9.52 12.92 16.45
C ALA A 188 9.31 13.38 17.89
#